data_AF-A0A8H8T2R6-F1
#
_entry.id   AF-A0A8H8T2R6-F1
#
_cell.length_a   1.000
_cell.length_b   1.000
_cell.length_c   1.000
_cell.angle_alpha   90.00
_cell.angle_beta   90.00
_cell.angle_gamma   90.00
#
_symmetry.space_group_name_H-M   'P 1'
#
loop_
_entity.id
_entity.type
_entity.pdbx_description
1 polymer ?
#
loop_
_entity_poly.entity_id
_entity_poly.type
_entity_poly.pdbx_seq_one_letter_code
_entity_poly.pdbx_strand_id
1 'polypeptide(L)'
;MYSRTTATRAFTCRRLFPTVKSTIVKRSVPAITQSSGSLFTTLHSASHLPVLRYTGRSQLRHYAASTGVEEDPERKGLYYHPVGDNIFALSFLKEKPVNKSSATVIGLVKGGEESNSFQENQAFVDLLHETVKASLIEGADRDLGNDAVQRKEGWLHVHDYRNFPELGRVGDPDDILGSVLVQDGKIKGETYERMPAYRTCTTDGPVKLSPSLHERLLKSLKEAYQKESKA
;
A
#
# COMPACT_ATOMS: atom_id res chain seq x y z
N MET A 1 6.44 41.74 60.85
CA MET A 1 5.91 40.73 61.79
C MET A 1 6.17 39.35 61.19
N TYR A 2 6.98 38.56 61.92
CA TYR A 2 7.15 37.11 61.94
C TYR A 2 7.14 36.26 60.65
N SER A 3 8.32 35.72 60.38
CA SER A 3 8.65 34.50 59.64
C SER A 3 7.76 33.30 60.02
N ARG A 4 7.54 32.38 59.06
CA ARG A 4 7.49 30.94 59.34
C ARG A 4 7.86 30.09 58.11
N THR A 5 8.94 29.36 58.32
CA THR A 5 9.56 28.26 57.58
C THR A 5 8.72 26.97 57.67
N THR A 6 9.16 25.92 56.95
CA THR A 6 8.84 24.46 56.98
C THR A 6 7.83 23.96 55.95
N ALA A 7 7.98 22.77 55.32
CA ALA A 7 9.07 21.81 55.18
C ALA A 7 8.70 20.75 54.10
N THR A 8 9.74 20.16 53.53
CA THR A 8 9.82 19.02 52.60
C THR A 8 9.13 17.74 53.08
N ARG A 9 8.42 17.00 52.19
CA ARG A 9 8.30 15.53 52.28
C ARG A 9 8.40 14.88 50.91
N ALA A 10 9.50 14.18 50.71
CA ALA A 10 9.72 13.20 49.65
C ALA A 10 8.94 11.91 49.95
N PHE A 11 8.38 11.30 48.92
CA PHE A 11 7.86 9.94 48.96
C PHE A 11 8.74 9.05 48.07
N THR A 12 9.74 8.42 48.70
CA THR A 12 10.45 7.27 48.17
C THR A 12 9.58 6.02 48.33
N CYS A 13 9.20 5.39 47.22
CA CYS A 13 8.61 4.05 47.23
C CYS A 13 9.63 3.07 46.63
N ARG A 14 10.38 2.39 47.50
CA ARG A 14 11.16 1.19 47.15
C ARG A 14 10.17 0.06 46.88
N ARG A 15 10.27 -0.58 45.71
CA ARG A 15 9.82 -1.97 45.55
C ARG A 15 10.95 -2.81 45.00
N LEU A 16 11.12 -3.93 45.69
CA LEU A 16 12.21 -4.89 45.61
C LEU A 16 11.99 -5.82 44.42
N PHE A 17 13.08 -6.09 43.69
CA PHE A 17 13.19 -7.16 42.72
C PHE A 17 13.22 -8.52 43.44
N PRO A 18 12.51 -9.55 42.95
CA PRO A 18 12.86 -10.93 43.25
C PRO A 18 13.75 -11.51 42.14
N THR A 19 14.99 -11.81 42.51
CA THR A 19 15.91 -12.71 41.80
C THR A 19 15.38 -14.15 41.85
N VAL A 20 15.17 -14.78 40.69
CA VAL A 20 14.93 -16.23 40.56
C VAL A 20 16.21 -16.90 40.05
N LYS A 21 16.65 -17.92 40.80
CA LYS A 21 17.83 -18.73 40.53
C LYS A 21 17.55 -19.79 39.45
N SER A 22 18.61 -20.07 38.69
CA SER A 22 18.78 -21.06 37.63
C SER A 22 18.36 -22.49 37.98
N THR A 23 17.89 -23.24 36.98
CA THR A 23 18.22 -24.68 36.88
C THR A 23 18.52 -25.04 35.42
N ILE A 24 19.77 -25.42 35.17
CA ILE A 24 20.26 -26.03 33.93
C ILE A 24 19.86 -27.49 33.94
N VAL A 25 19.13 -27.95 32.91
CA VAL A 25 18.93 -29.38 32.64
C VAL A 25 19.55 -29.69 31.28
N LYS A 26 20.72 -30.34 31.32
CA LYS A 26 21.29 -31.07 30.18
C LYS A 26 20.40 -32.28 29.92
N ARG A 27 19.93 -32.45 28.68
CA ARG A 27 19.46 -33.76 28.22
C ARG A 27 20.13 -34.13 26.90
N SER A 28 20.72 -35.30 26.99
CA SER A 28 21.59 -36.02 26.07
C SER A 28 20.82 -36.67 24.93
N VAL A 29 21.50 -36.73 23.79
CA VAL A 29 21.23 -37.50 22.58
C VAL A 29 21.17 -39.00 22.87
N PRO A 30 20.35 -39.79 22.16
CA PRO A 30 20.70 -41.16 21.84
C PRO A 30 21.04 -41.32 20.35
N ALA A 31 22.24 -41.83 20.11
CA ALA A 31 22.67 -42.36 18.84
C ALA A 31 21.95 -43.68 18.56
N ILE A 32 21.51 -43.91 17.32
CA ILE A 32 21.22 -45.24 16.79
C ILE A 32 22.08 -45.45 15.56
N THR A 33 22.94 -46.45 15.68
CA THR A 33 23.86 -46.98 14.69
C THR A 33 23.20 -48.00 13.76
N GLN A 34 23.60 -47.90 12.48
CA GLN A 34 23.79 -48.95 11.47
C GLN A 34 22.58 -49.67 10.83
N SER A 35 22.51 -49.62 9.50
CA SER A 35 22.65 -50.81 8.66
C SER A 35 22.80 -50.43 7.18
N SER A 36 23.88 -50.93 6.56
CA SER A 36 24.15 -50.87 5.13
C SER A 36 23.36 -51.96 4.41
N GLY A 37 22.63 -51.60 3.37
CA GLY A 37 21.96 -52.54 2.46
C GLY A 37 21.80 -51.91 1.09
N SER A 38 22.79 -52.11 0.23
CA SER A 38 22.73 -51.84 -1.21
C SER A 38 21.94 -52.95 -1.90
N LEU A 39 20.89 -52.60 -2.64
CA LEU A 39 20.45 -53.36 -3.82
C LEU A 39 19.94 -52.40 -4.91
N PHE A 40 20.30 -52.76 -6.13
CA PHE A 40 20.19 -52.05 -7.40
C PHE A 40 18.75 -51.88 -7.93
N THR A 41 18.67 -51.13 -9.04
CA THR A 41 17.64 -51.09 -10.11
C THR A 41 16.36 -50.30 -9.77
N THR A 42 15.81 -49.40 -10.59
CA THR A 42 15.78 -49.31 -12.07
C THR A 42 15.42 -47.87 -12.48
N LEU A 43 16.00 -47.36 -13.57
CA LEU A 43 15.59 -46.12 -14.25
C LEU A 43 14.11 -46.19 -14.65
N HIS A 44 13.27 -45.24 -14.21
CA HIS A 44 12.00 -44.92 -14.85
C HIS A 44 11.79 -43.40 -14.87
N SER A 45 11.77 -42.87 -16.09
CA SER A 45 11.15 -41.65 -16.61
C SER A 45 10.67 -40.60 -15.59
N ALA A 46 11.36 -39.47 -15.55
CA ALA A 46 10.86 -38.25 -14.92
C ALA A 46 9.72 -37.67 -15.78
N SER A 47 8.48 -37.95 -15.41
CA SER A 47 7.33 -37.18 -15.88
C SER A 47 7.43 -35.78 -15.29
N HIS A 48 7.78 -34.81 -16.13
CA HIS A 48 7.65 -33.38 -15.89
C HIS A 48 6.29 -33.08 -15.26
N LEU A 49 6.30 -32.64 -14.00
CA LEU A 49 5.15 -31.98 -13.41
C LEU A 49 4.93 -30.67 -14.20
N PRO A 50 3.71 -30.39 -14.69
CA PRO A 50 3.45 -29.12 -15.33
C PRO A 50 3.60 -28.03 -14.28
N VAL A 51 4.54 -27.11 -14.52
CA VAL A 51 4.57 -25.82 -13.84
C VAL A 51 3.19 -25.20 -14.05
N LEU A 52 2.42 -25.09 -12.98
CA LEU A 52 1.20 -24.29 -12.92
C LEU A 52 1.60 -22.87 -13.31
N ARG A 53 1.41 -22.54 -14.59
CA ARG A 53 1.45 -21.17 -15.06
C ARG A 53 0.31 -20.47 -14.36
N TYR A 54 0.63 -19.64 -13.38
CA TYR A 54 -0.30 -18.68 -12.83
C TYR A 54 -0.71 -17.77 -13.98
N THR A 55 -1.85 -18.05 -14.60
CA THR A 55 -2.52 -17.11 -15.50
C THR A 55 -3.13 -16.05 -14.60
N GLY A 56 -2.30 -15.12 -14.15
CA GLY A 56 -2.77 -13.87 -13.56
C GLY A 56 -3.69 -13.23 -14.57
N ARG A 57 -4.98 -13.23 -14.29
CA ARG A 57 -5.99 -12.58 -15.12
C ARG A 57 -5.76 -11.09 -14.96
N SER A 58 -5.07 -10.47 -15.94
CA SER A 58 -4.94 -9.01 -16.01
C SER A 58 -6.33 -8.41 -15.87
N GLN A 59 -6.55 -7.57 -14.86
CA GLN A 59 -7.82 -6.88 -14.64
C GLN A 59 -8.04 -5.73 -15.64
N LEU A 60 -7.09 -5.48 -16.56
CA LEU A 60 -7.29 -4.52 -17.64
C LEU A 60 -8.19 -5.17 -18.71
N ARG A 61 -9.48 -4.84 -18.67
CA ARG A 61 -10.49 -5.33 -19.63
C ARG A 61 -10.23 -4.83 -21.05
N HIS A 62 -10.69 -5.63 -22.03
CA HIS A 62 -10.70 -5.27 -23.44
C HIS A 62 -11.86 -4.31 -23.70
N TYR A 63 -11.59 -3.02 -23.83
CA TYR A 63 -12.60 -2.02 -24.20
C TYR A 63 -12.73 -1.96 -25.73
N ALA A 64 -13.96 -2.12 -26.22
CA ALA A 64 -14.33 -1.75 -27.58
C ALA A 64 -14.47 -0.22 -27.66
N ALA A 65 -14.28 0.35 -28.85
CA ALA A 65 -14.38 1.79 -29.09
C ALA A 65 -15.77 2.34 -28.76
N SER A 66 -16.03 2.70 -27.50
CA SER A 66 -17.20 3.48 -27.12
C SER A 66 -16.90 4.96 -27.33
N THR A 67 -17.87 5.71 -27.86
CA THR A 67 -17.71 7.14 -28.19
C THR A 67 -17.94 8.06 -26.99
N GLY A 68 -18.34 7.51 -25.84
CA GLY A 68 -18.72 8.26 -24.63
C GLY A 68 -17.89 7.88 -23.41
N VAL A 69 -18.02 8.65 -22.34
CA VAL A 69 -17.46 8.28 -21.04
C VAL A 69 -18.18 7.04 -20.50
N GLU A 70 -17.41 6.07 -20.03
CA GLU A 70 -17.91 4.82 -19.48
C GLU A 70 -17.41 4.65 -18.04
N GLU A 71 -18.31 4.31 -17.12
CA GLU A 71 -17.92 3.95 -15.75
C GLU A 71 -17.53 2.48 -15.69
N ASP A 72 -16.48 2.17 -14.95
CA ASP A 72 -16.02 0.79 -14.77
C ASP A 72 -17.12 -0.05 -14.09
N PRO A 73 -17.53 -1.19 -14.68
CA PRO A 73 -18.61 -2.02 -14.15
C PRO A 73 -18.25 -2.72 -12.83
N GLU A 74 -16.96 -2.96 -12.59
CA GLU A 74 -16.47 -3.63 -11.38
C GLU A 74 -16.01 -2.62 -10.33
N ARG A 75 -15.71 -1.38 -10.74
CA ARG A 75 -15.21 -0.33 -9.86
C ARG A 75 -15.94 1.01 -10.05
N LYS A 76 -17.00 1.19 -9.25
CA LYS A 76 -17.71 2.47 -9.17
C LYS A 76 -16.77 3.65 -8.91
N GLY A 77 -17.03 4.75 -9.60
CA GLY A 77 -16.23 5.98 -9.52
C GLY A 77 -14.93 5.94 -10.33
N LEU A 78 -14.66 4.89 -11.11
CA LEU A 78 -13.57 4.85 -12.08
C LEU A 78 -14.17 5.00 -13.48
N TYR A 79 -13.61 5.90 -14.30
CA TYR A 79 -14.16 6.27 -15.59
C TYR A 79 -13.12 6.17 -16.71
N TYR A 80 -13.55 5.67 -17.87
CA TYR A 80 -12.80 5.61 -19.10
C TYR A 80 -13.28 6.72 -20.03
N HIS A 81 -12.37 7.61 -20.41
CA HIS A 81 -12.64 8.74 -21.29
C HIS A 81 -11.98 8.51 -22.66
N PRO A 82 -12.74 8.42 -23.77
CA PRO A 82 -12.13 8.29 -25.09
C PRO A 82 -11.35 9.56 -25.46
N VAL A 83 -10.06 9.40 -25.75
CA VAL A 83 -9.13 10.51 -26.07
C VAL A 83 -8.40 10.30 -27.41
N GLY A 84 -8.77 9.29 -28.18
CA GLY A 84 -8.25 8.99 -29.51
C GLY A 84 -8.70 7.60 -29.99
N ASP A 85 -8.18 7.16 -31.13
CA ASP A 85 -8.51 5.86 -31.72
C ASP A 85 -8.08 4.72 -30.80
N ASN A 86 -9.06 4.08 -30.14
CA ASN A 86 -8.83 3.05 -29.12
C ASN A 86 -7.88 3.50 -27.98
N ILE A 87 -7.87 4.78 -27.60
CA ILE A 87 -7.11 5.24 -26.42
C ILE A 87 -8.07 5.86 -25.42
N PHE A 88 -8.02 5.36 -24.20
CA PHE A 88 -8.85 5.81 -23.09
C PHE A 88 -7.98 6.42 -22.00
N ALA A 89 -8.38 7.58 -21.50
CA ALA A 89 -7.83 8.18 -20.29
C ALA A 89 -8.64 7.68 -19.09
N LEU A 90 -7.95 7.05 -18.14
CA LEU A 90 -8.54 6.55 -16.91
C LEU A 90 -8.60 7.66 -15.86
N SER A 91 -9.73 7.88 -15.22
CA SER A 91 -9.89 8.94 -14.20
C SER A 91 -10.87 8.54 -13.10
N PHE A 92 -10.74 9.15 -11.92
CA PHE A 92 -11.78 9.06 -10.87
C PHE A 92 -12.90 10.10 -11.03
N LEU A 93 -12.78 11.01 -12.00
CA LEU A 93 -13.79 12.02 -12.29
C LEU A 93 -14.66 11.60 -13.47
N LYS A 94 -15.95 11.90 -13.36
CA LYS A 94 -16.93 11.69 -14.43
C LYS A 94 -16.78 12.73 -15.54
N GLU A 95 -16.30 13.91 -15.17
CA GLU A 95 -16.00 15.01 -16.08
C GLU A 95 -14.84 14.63 -17.00
N LYS A 96 -14.95 15.00 -18.28
CA LYS A 96 -13.88 14.75 -19.25
C LYS A 96 -12.62 15.53 -18.85
N PRO A 97 -11.44 14.88 -18.74
CA PRO A 97 -10.20 15.59 -18.46
C PRO A 97 -9.90 16.69 -19.48
N VAL A 98 -9.32 17.80 -19.01
CA VAL A 98 -8.99 18.97 -19.85
C VAL A 98 -8.08 18.57 -21.03
N ASN A 99 -7.12 17.69 -20.77
CA ASN A 99 -6.23 17.10 -21.77
C ASN A 99 -5.65 15.76 -21.24
N LYS A 100 -4.92 15.04 -22.10
CA LYS A 100 -4.33 13.72 -21.79
C LYS A 100 -3.30 13.74 -20.66
N SER A 101 -2.65 14.87 -20.42
CA SER A 101 -1.63 15.07 -19.38
C SER A 101 -2.16 15.71 -18.10
N SER A 102 -3.48 15.96 -18.02
CA SER A 102 -4.13 16.51 -16.83
C SER A 102 -3.81 15.68 -15.59
N ALA A 103 -3.60 16.31 -14.44
CA ALA A 103 -3.38 15.59 -13.18
C ALA A 103 -4.60 14.75 -12.75
N THR A 104 -5.75 14.94 -13.42
CA THR A 104 -6.96 14.15 -13.21
C THR A 104 -6.96 12.79 -13.92
N VAL A 105 -6.00 12.56 -14.82
CA VAL A 105 -5.85 11.30 -15.57
C VAL A 105 -4.86 10.41 -14.84
N ILE A 106 -5.32 9.25 -14.36
CA ILE A 106 -4.50 8.22 -13.71
C ILE A 106 -3.44 7.69 -14.68
N GLY A 107 -3.88 7.40 -15.91
CA GLY A 107 -3.04 6.92 -16.98
C GLY A 107 -3.83 6.68 -18.27
N LEU A 108 -3.12 6.33 -19.33
CA LEU A 108 -3.70 6.01 -20.62
C LEU A 108 -3.72 4.50 -20.84
N VAL A 109 -4.80 3.99 -21.39
CA VAL A 109 -4.97 2.57 -21.74
C VAL A 109 -5.35 2.49 -23.21
N LYS A 110 -4.71 1.59 -23.96
CA LYS A 110 -5.17 1.28 -25.32
C LYS A 110 -6.26 0.20 -25.25
N GLY A 111 -7.29 0.30 -26.08
CA GLY A 111 -8.30 -0.73 -26.27
C GLY A 111 -7.87 -1.80 -27.27
N GLY A 112 -8.65 -2.88 -27.36
CA GLY A 112 -8.38 -4.03 -28.25
C GLY A 112 -7.87 -5.28 -27.55
N GLU A 113 -7.72 -6.37 -28.31
CA GLU A 113 -7.50 -7.74 -27.77
C GLU A 113 -6.10 -8.02 -27.21
N GLU A 114 -5.13 -7.14 -27.46
CA GLU A 114 -3.71 -7.33 -27.12
C GLU A 114 -3.20 -6.30 -26.10
N SER A 115 -4.07 -5.43 -25.57
CA SER A 115 -3.61 -4.22 -24.92
C SER A 115 -3.59 -4.29 -23.39
N ASN A 116 -2.48 -4.76 -22.86
CA ASN A 116 -2.06 -4.49 -21.48
C ASN A 116 -1.20 -3.21 -21.36
N SER A 117 -1.22 -2.31 -22.36
CA SER A 117 -0.36 -1.13 -22.35
C SER A 117 -0.98 0.00 -21.53
N PHE A 118 -0.79 -0.05 -20.20
CA PHE A 118 -1.04 1.08 -19.31
C PHE A 118 0.16 2.03 -19.34
N GLN A 119 -0.08 3.31 -19.64
CA GLN A 119 0.90 4.37 -19.54
C GLN A 119 0.56 5.28 -18.36
N GLU A 120 1.41 5.23 -17.33
CA GLU A 120 1.24 6.05 -16.12
C GLU A 120 1.39 7.54 -16.41
N ASN A 121 0.54 8.35 -15.78
CA ASN A 121 0.65 9.81 -15.83
C ASN A 121 1.31 10.36 -14.57
N GLN A 122 2.53 10.91 -14.71
CA GLN A 122 3.30 11.44 -13.58
C GLN A 122 2.61 12.63 -12.90
N ALA A 123 1.84 13.45 -13.61
CA ALA A 123 1.12 14.57 -13.00
C ALA A 123 0.07 14.08 -11.98
N PHE A 124 -0.55 12.92 -12.24
CA PHE A 124 -1.44 12.28 -11.28
C PHE A 124 -0.67 11.64 -10.13
N VAL A 125 0.46 11.00 -10.40
CA VAL A 125 1.33 10.38 -9.36
C VAL A 125 1.80 11.44 -8.36
N ASP A 126 2.25 12.58 -8.84
CA ASP A 126 2.69 13.69 -7.98
C ASP A 126 1.52 14.20 -7.13
N LEU A 127 0.35 14.46 -7.73
CA LEU A 127 -0.85 14.88 -7.02
C LEU A 127 -1.32 13.85 -5.97
N LEU A 128 -1.21 12.55 -6.29
CA LEU A 128 -1.52 11.45 -5.38
C LEU A 128 -0.62 11.51 -4.15
N HIS A 129 0.70 11.59 -4.33
CA HIS A 129 1.64 11.65 -3.20
C HIS A 129 1.53 12.93 -2.40
N GLU A 130 1.31 14.08 -3.03
CA GLU A 130 1.02 15.35 -2.35
C GLU A 130 -0.24 15.23 -1.48
N THR A 131 -1.28 14.60 -2.01
CA THR A 131 -2.54 14.40 -1.29
C THR A 131 -2.38 13.43 -0.10
N VAL A 132 -1.66 12.32 -0.29
CA VAL A 132 -1.35 11.39 0.79
C VAL A 132 -0.58 12.09 1.89
N LYS A 133 0.48 12.86 1.54
CA LYS A 133 1.25 13.63 2.51
C LYS A 133 0.36 14.62 3.29
N ALA A 134 -0.45 15.40 2.59
CA ALA A 134 -1.39 16.34 3.22
C ALA A 134 -2.35 15.62 4.17
N SER A 135 -2.92 14.49 3.76
CA SER A 135 -3.83 13.68 4.58
C SER A 135 -3.15 13.14 5.85
N LEU A 136 -1.87 12.77 5.79
CA LEU A 136 -1.10 12.31 6.94
C LEU A 136 -0.80 13.45 7.93
N ILE A 137 -0.56 14.67 7.43
CA ILE A 137 -0.36 15.87 8.26
C ILE A 137 -1.69 16.27 8.93
N GLU A 138 -2.78 16.23 8.17
CA GLU A 138 -4.14 16.53 8.65
C GLU A 138 -4.67 15.46 9.63
N GLY A 139 -4.10 14.25 9.61
CA GLY A 139 -4.56 13.12 10.41
C GLY A 139 -5.94 12.61 9.98
N ALA A 140 -6.27 12.71 8.69
CA ALA A 140 -7.61 12.41 8.18
C ALA A 140 -7.92 10.90 8.08
N ASP A 141 -6.90 10.04 8.02
CA ASP A 141 -7.06 8.58 7.98
C ASP A 141 -6.97 7.99 9.39
N ARG A 142 -8.12 7.52 9.89
CA ARG A 142 -8.24 6.95 11.24
C ARG A 142 -7.60 5.57 11.37
N ASP A 143 -7.60 4.78 10.30
CA ASP A 143 -7.07 3.42 10.33
C ASP A 143 -5.55 3.47 10.41
N LEU A 144 -4.91 4.30 9.58
CA LEU A 144 -3.48 4.60 9.70
C LEU A 144 -3.13 5.19 11.08
N GLY A 145 -3.99 6.04 11.63
CA GLY A 145 -3.84 6.56 12.98
C GLY A 145 -3.84 5.47 14.05
N ASN A 146 -4.74 4.49 13.95
CA ASN A 146 -4.80 3.35 14.86
C ASN A 146 -3.54 2.47 14.74
N ASP A 147 -3.06 2.24 13.52
CA ASP A 147 -1.83 1.47 13.27
C ASP A 147 -0.61 2.17 13.88
N ALA A 148 -0.55 3.51 13.81
CA ALA A 148 0.49 4.29 14.47
C ALA A 148 0.46 4.12 15.99
N VAL A 149 -0.73 4.18 16.61
CA VAL A 149 -0.89 3.97 18.06
C VAL A 149 -0.41 2.58 18.48
N GLN A 150 -0.74 1.55 17.70
CA GLN A 150 -0.30 0.18 17.97
C GLN A 150 1.22 0.03 17.84
N ARG A 151 1.82 0.65 16.81
CA ARG A 151 3.25 0.49 16.55
C ARG A 151 4.14 1.31 17.48
N LYS A 152 3.64 2.42 18.03
CA LYS A 152 4.32 3.35 18.95
C LYS A 152 5.51 4.10 18.35
N GLU A 153 6.47 3.41 17.72
CA GLU A 153 7.72 3.97 17.20
C GLU A 153 8.11 3.36 15.85
N GLY A 154 8.89 4.09 15.04
CA GLY A 154 9.52 3.62 13.80
C GLY A 154 8.74 3.92 12.52
N TRP A 155 9.03 3.26 11.42
CA TRP A 155 8.43 3.55 10.09
C TRP A 155 7.13 2.78 9.81
N LEU A 156 6.08 3.49 9.33
CA LEU A 156 4.81 2.93 8.84
C LEU A 156 4.84 2.90 7.33
N HIS A 157 4.40 1.81 6.73
CA HIS A 157 4.09 1.78 5.31
C HIS A 157 2.64 2.21 5.08
N VAL A 158 2.44 3.08 4.11
CA VAL A 158 1.12 3.48 3.61
C VAL A 158 0.82 2.61 2.40
N HIS A 159 -0.23 1.79 2.49
CA HIS A 159 -0.53 0.77 1.50
C HIS A 159 -1.65 1.19 0.55
N ASP A 160 -1.52 0.74 -0.70
CA ASP A 160 -2.64 0.61 -1.63
C ASP A 160 -3.52 -0.58 -1.21
N TYR A 161 -4.83 -0.45 -1.39
CA TYR A 161 -5.87 -1.39 -1.01
C TYR A 161 -6.18 -2.42 -2.12
N ARG A 162 -5.41 -2.45 -3.22
CA ARG A 162 -5.43 -3.53 -4.22
C ARG A 162 -5.02 -4.85 -3.58
N ASN A 163 -3.89 -4.85 -2.88
CA ASN A 163 -3.28 -6.02 -2.26
C ASN A 163 -2.81 -5.68 -0.82
N PHE A 164 -3.79 -5.48 0.07
CA PHE A 164 -3.49 -5.11 1.45
C PHE A 164 -2.83 -6.29 2.20
N PRO A 165 -1.65 -6.09 2.82
CA PRO A 165 -0.92 -7.20 3.42
C PRO A 165 -1.60 -7.78 4.66
N GLU A 166 -1.32 -9.06 4.93
CA GLU A 166 -1.67 -9.68 6.21
C GLU A 166 -0.95 -9.00 7.38
N LEU A 167 -1.57 -9.03 8.56
CA LEU A 167 -0.98 -8.44 9.78
C LEU A 167 0.44 -8.97 10.04
N GLY A 168 1.39 -8.05 10.15
CA GLY A 168 2.79 -8.36 10.40
C GLY A 168 3.60 -8.74 9.16
N ARG A 169 3.01 -8.74 7.96
CA ARG A 169 3.74 -8.85 6.69
C ARG A 169 3.92 -7.48 6.03
N VAL A 170 4.96 -7.38 5.21
CA VAL A 170 5.16 -6.26 4.30
C VAL A 170 4.50 -6.63 2.96
N GLY A 171 3.70 -5.72 2.41
CA GLY A 171 3.05 -5.90 1.11
C GLY A 171 4.03 -5.88 -0.05
N ASP A 172 3.51 -6.08 -1.26
CA ASP A 172 4.31 -5.96 -2.47
C ASP A 172 4.84 -4.52 -2.61
N PRO A 173 6.13 -4.31 -2.91
CA PRO A 173 6.68 -2.97 -3.14
C PRO A 173 5.90 -2.14 -4.18
N ASP A 174 5.26 -2.76 -5.17
CA ASP A 174 4.46 -2.07 -6.19
C ASP A 174 3.15 -1.46 -5.62
N ASP A 175 2.71 -1.94 -4.45
CA ASP A 175 1.49 -1.52 -3.72
C ASP A 175 1.78 -0.74 -2.44
N ILE A 176 3.02 -0.37 -2.17
CA ILE A 176 3.39 0.52 -1.07
C ILE A 176 3.49 1.94 -1.63
N LEU A 177 2.59 2.84 -1.23
CA LEU A 177 2.62 4.25 -1.65
C LEU A 177 3.86 4.96 -1.11
N GLY A 178 4.24 4.65 0.12
CA GLY A 178 5.37 5.30 0.79
C GLY A 178 5.48 4.91 2.24
N SER A 179 6.42 5.54 2.93
CA SER A 179 6.65 5.32 4.35
C SER A 179 6.61 6.62 5.13
N VAL A 180 6.20 6.56 6.39
CA VAL A 180 6.14 7.72 7.28
C VAL A 180 6.61 7.35 8.68
N LEU A 181 7.31 8.25 9.36
CA LEU A 181 7.77 8.04 10.72
C LEU A 181 6.59 8.11 11.71
N VAL A 182 6.61 7.20 12.67
CA VAL A 182 5.73 7.20 13.85
C VAL A 182 6.59 7.39 15.08
N GLN A 183 6.17 8.31 15.95
CA GLN A 183 6.77 8.56 17.25
C GLN A 183 5.68 8.82 18.28
N ASP A 184 5.82 8.25 19.48
CA ASP A 184 4.83 8.31 20.56
C ASP A 184 3.42 7.89 20.11
N GLY A 185 3.34 6.91 19.20
CA GLY A 185 2.08 6.43 18.63
C GLY A 185 1.40 7.42 17.67
N LYS A 186 2.12 8.45 17.22
CA LYS A 186 1.60 9.49 16.32
C LYS A 186 2.37 9.50 15.00
N ILE A 187 1.64 9.64 13.90
CA ILE A 187 2.21 9.83 12.58
C ILE A 187 2.86 11.21 12.49
N LYS A 188 4.09 11.26 11.98
CA LYS A 188 4.80 12.49 11.63
C LYS A 188 4.68 12.72 10.13
N GLY A 189 3.52 13.22 9.68
CA GLY A 189 3.18 13.33 8.25
C GLY A 189 4.22 14.04 7.38
N GLU A 190 4.98 14.98 7.95
CA GLU A 190 6.07 15.69 7.26
C GLU A 190 7.20 14.79 6.77
N THR A 191 7.39 13.64 7.43
CA THR A 191 8.42 12.64 7.11
C THR A 191 8.00 11.65 6.04
N TYR A 192 6.85 11.87 5.39
CA TYR A 192 6.38 11.00 4.32
C TYR A 192 7.39 10.94 3.16
N GLU A 193 7.84 9.74 2.85
CA GLU A 193 8.73 9.44 1.73
C GLU A 193 8.02 8.49 0.75
N ARG A 194 7.91 8.93 -0.51
CA ARG A 194 7.28 8.13 -1.58
C ARG A 194 8.11 6.89 -1.88
N MET A 195 7.44 5.78 -2.16
CA MET A 195 8.10 4.54 -2.58
C MET A 195 8.48 4.61 -4.07
N PRO A 196 9.76 4.46 -4.46
CA PRO A 196 10.17 4.50 -5.87
C PRO A 196 9.63 3.34 -6.72
N ALA A 197 9.33 2.20 -6.09
CA ALA A 197 8.82 1.01 -6.76
C ALA A 197 7.31 1.08 -7.04
N TYR A 198 6.56 1.98 -6.37
CA TYR A 198 5.11 2.06 -6.49
C TYR A 198 4.63 2.20 -7.95
N ARG A 199 3.52 1.54 -8.27
CA ARG A 199 2.87 1.59 -9.59
C ARG A 199 1.40 1.91 -9.45
N THR A 200 0.92 2.93 -10.17
CA THR A 200 -0.51 3.29 -10.16
C THR A 200 -1.41 2.25 -10.82
N CYS A 201 -0.85 1.29 -11.55
CA CYS A 201 -1.58 0.14 -12.09
C CYS A 201 -0.69 -1.10 -12.05
N THR A 202 -1.23 -2.20 -11.50
CA THR A 202 -0.58 -3.51 -11.42
C THR A 202 -1.49 -4.56 -12.06
N THR A 203 -1.15 -5.86 -11.94
CA THR A 203 -2.02 -6.95 -12.38
C THR A 203 -3.38 -6.96 -11.68
N ASP A 204 -3.44 -6.41 -10.46
CA ASP A 204 -4.66 -6.27 -9.66
C ASP A 204 -5.49 -5.03 -10.02
N GLY A 205 -5.00 -4.24 -11.00
CA GLY A 205 -5.69 -3.11 -11.57
C GLY A 205 -5.17 -1.74 -11.08
N PRO A 206 -5.95 -0.67 -11.31
CA PRO A 206 -5.54 0.69 -10.98
C PRO A 206 -5.58 0.94 -9.46
N VAL A 207 -4.80 1.92 -9.01
CA VAL A 207 -4.61 2.37 -7.62
C VAL A 207 -5.90 2.34 -6.83
N LYS A 208 -5.90 1.79 -5.61
CA LYS A 208 -7.07 1.77 -4.71
C LYS A 208 -6.64 2.26 -3.33
N LEU A 209 -7.36 3.23 -2.78
CA LEU A 209 -7.01 3.81 -1.48
C LEU A 209 -8.02 3.41 -0.41
N SER A 210 -7.66 3.63 0.86
CA SER A 210 -8.64 3.63 1.96
C SER A 210 -9.78 4.61 1.65
N PRO A 211 -11.01 4.39 2.16
CA PRO A 211 -12.12 5.30 1.90
C PRO A 211 -11.80 6.76 2.22
N SER A 212 -11.16 7.03 3.36
CA SER A 212 -10.79 8.38 3.79
C SER A 212 -9.74 9.03 2.87
N LEU A 213 -8.70 8.29 2.47
CA LEU A 213 -7.71 8.78 1.52
C LEU A 213 -8.29 8.98 0.13
N HIS A 214 -9.19 8.09 -0.31
CA HIS A 214 -9.86 8.20 -1.58
C HIS A 214 -10.76 9.45 -1.66
N GLU A 215 -11.53 9.73 -0.60
CA GLU A 215 -12.34 10.96 -0.51
C GLU A 215 -11.46 12.22 -0.56
N ARG A 216 -10.33 12.22 0.16
CA ARG A 216 -9.37 13.33 0.14
C ARG A 216 -8.75 13.51 -1.25
N LEU A 217 -8.43 12.41 -1.94
CA LEU A 217 -7.95 12.41 -3.33
C LEU A 217 -8.99 12.96 -4.30
N LEU A 218 -10.24 12.53 -4.20
CA LEU A 218 -11.32 13.06 -5.04
C LEU A 218 -11.46 14.58 -4.89
N LYS A 219 -11.30 15.11 -3.67
CA LYS A 219 -11.28 16.56 -3.44
C LYS A 219 -10.11 17.23 -4.15
N SER A 220 -8.89 16.72 -3.98
CA SER A 220 -7.69 17.25 -4.66
C SER A 220 -7.82 17.22 -6.19
N LEU A 221 -8.38 16.14 -6.75
CA LEU A 221 -8.62 15.99 -8.18
C LEU A 221 -9.63 17.03 -8.70
N LYS A 222 -10.72 17.27 -7.96
CA LYS A 222 -11.69 18.32 -8.31
C LYS A 222 -11.05 19.71 -8.28
N GLU A 223 -10.23 20.01 -7.28
CA GLU A 223 -9.51 21.28 -7.19
C GLU A 223 -8.52 21.45 -8.37
N ALA A 224 -7.76 20.42 -8.69
CA ALA A 224 -6.87 20.40 -9.85
C ALA A 224 -7.64 20.61 -11.17
N TYR A 225 -8.76 19.91 -11.36
CA TYR A 225 -9.63 20.06 -12.52
C TYR A 225 -10.12 21.51 -12.68
N GLN A 226 -10.59 22.13 -11.60
CA GLN A 226 -11.07 23.51 -11.63
C GLN A 226 -9.94 24.52 -11.92
N LYS A 227 -8.73 24.25 -11.45
CA LYS A 227 -7.55 25.07 -11.74
C LYS A 227 -7.15 24.97 -13.21
N GLU A 228 -7.08 23.75 -13.75
CA GLU A 228 -6.73 23.49 -15.14
C GLU A 228 -7.79 24.02 -16.12
N SER A 229 -9.08 23.94 -15.77
CA SER A 229 -10.18 24.42 -16.62
C SER A 229 -10.28 25.93 -16.73
N LYS A 230 -9.65 26.67 -15.81
CA LYS A 230 -9.65 28.14 -15.76
C LYS A 230 -8.36 28.74 -16.34
N ALA A 231 -7.33 27.93 -16.54
CA ALA A 231 -6.05 28.34 -17.10
C ALA A 231 -6.14 28.43 -18.63
#